data_AF-A0AAX1KML4-F1
#
_entry.id   AF-A0AAX1KML4-F1
#
_cell.length_a   1.000
_cell.length_b   1.000
_cell.length_c   1.000
_cell.angle_alpha   90.00
_cell.angle_beta   90.00
_cell.angle_gamma   90.00
#
_symmetry.space_group_name_H-M   'P 1'
#
loop_
_entity.id
_entity.type
_entity.pdbx_description
1 polymer ?
#
loop_
_entity_poly.entity_id
_entity_poly.type
_entity_poly.pdbx_seq_one_letter_code
_entity_poly.pdbx_strand_id
1 'polypeptide(L)'
;MKINEIERTIITEALSDLLLYIQKSVPHLRNTSAENLTANTMAISTAKIKLSRIVEDPEQKFTLMELKVMYWALRELSANTRDFLDSASLSDPDRNTAFETEKTCNHLLRFFRDQFEKAGVSPPDELLPH
;
A
#
# COMPACT_ATOMS: atom_id res chain seq x y z
N MET A 1 -3.90 -14.39 8.69
CA MET A 1 -3.39 -14.67 7.33
C MET A 1 -1.91 -14.40 7.36
N LYS A 2 -1.09 -15.25 6.74
CA LYS A 2 0.36 -15.01 6.60
C LYS A 2 0.58 -14.35 5.24
N ILE A 3 1.25 -13.20 5.23
CA ILE A 3 1.66 -12.51 4.01
C ILE A 3 2.74 -13.38 3.35
N ASN A 4 2.51 -13.81 2.11
CA ASN A 4 3.47 -14.62 1.36
C ASN A 4 4.55 -13.75 0.68
N GLU A 5 5.50 -14.38 -0.01
CA GLU A 5 6.62 -13.69 -0.65
C GLU A 5 6.17 -12.70 -1.75
N ILE A 6 5.24 -13.10 -2.62
CA ILE A 6 4.73 -12.25 -3.71
C ILE A 6 4.00 -11.04 -3.13
N GLU A 7 3.11 -11.28 -2.17
CA GLU A 7 2.36 -10.24 -1.47
C GLU A 7 3.31 -9.27 -0.76
N ARG A 8 4.35 -9.78 -0.09
CA ARG A 8 5.36 -8.95 0.57
C ARG A 8 6.08 -8.07 -0.44
N THR A 9 6.48 -8.60 -1.59
CA THR A 9 7.15 -7.83 -2.66
C THR A 9 6.24 -6.72 -3.16
N ILE A 10 4.99 -7.06 -3.53
CA ILE A 10 3.99 -6.09 -4.01
C ILE A 10 3.76 -4.96 -2.99
N ILE A 11 3.56 -5.30 -1.71
CA ILE A 11 3.36 -4.29 -0.67
C ILE A 11 4.61 -3.41 -0.53
N THR A 12 5.80 -3.99 -0.57
CA THR A 12 7.08 -3.26 -0.38
C THR A 12 7.35 -2.29 -1.52
N GLU A 13 7.07 -2.69 -2.75
CA GLU A 13 7.17 -1.84 -3.94
C GLU A 13 6.14 -0.72 -3.89
N ALA A 14 4.87 -1.04 -3.64
CA ALA A 14 3.79 -0.06 -3.52
C ALA A 14 4.08 0.98 -2.42
N LEU A 15 4.65 0.57 -1.28
CA LEU A 15 5.08 1.47 -0.21
C LEU A 15 6.20 2.42 -0.65
N SER A 16 7.08 1.97 -1.55
CA SER A 16 8.16 2.80 -2.10
C SER A 16 7.60 3.84 -3.06
N ASP A 17 6.64 3.47 -3.90
CA ASP A 17 5.93 4.39 -4.79
C ASP A 17 5.11 5.42 -4.01
N LEU A 18 4.40 4.99 -2.96
CA LEU A 18 3.66 5.89 -2.07
C LEU A 18 4.60 6.89 -1.39
N LEU A 19 5.77 6.45 -0.93
CA LEU A 19 6.77 7.36 -0.35
C LEU A 19 7.24 8.40 -1.36
N LEU A 20 7.51 7.97 -2.59
CA LEU A 20 7.90 8.87 -3.67
C LEU A 20 6.79 9.86 -4.01
N TYR A 21 5.54 9.41 -4.04
CA TYR A 21 4.37 10.26 -4.24
C TYR A 21 4.24 11.32 -3.15
N ILE A 22 4.36 10.92 -1.88
CA ILE A 22 4.33 11.86 -0.75
C ILE A 22 5.45 12.90 -0.89
N GLN A 23 6.69 12.46 -1.13
CA GLN A 23 7.84 13.36 -1.28
C GLN A 23 7.69 14.36 -2.43
N LYS A 24 7.15 13.91 -3.58
CA LYS A 24 6.85 14.77 -4.74
C LYS A 24 5.71 15.74 -4.46
N SER A 25 4.76 15.37 -3.60
CA SER A 25 3.58 16.17 -3.29
C SER A 25 3.85 17.23 -2.21
N VAL A 26 4.81 17.00 -1.31
CA VAL A 26 5.18 17.93 -0.20
C VAL A 26 5.28 19.40 -0.63
N PRO A 27 5.93 19.77 -1.76
CA PRO A 27 6.02 21.18 -2.20
C PRO A 27 4.66 21.82 -2.53
N HIS A 28 3.62 21.02 -2.73
CA HIS A 28 2.29 21.44 -3.18
C HIS A 28 1.22 21.32 -2.09
N LEU A 29 1.51 20.66 -0.97
CA LEU A 29 0.58 20.46 0.13
C LEU A 29 0.61 21.68 1.07
N ARG A 30 -0.24 22.66 0.80
CA ARG A 30 -0.36 23.88 1.63
C ARG A 30 -1.09 23.66 2.96
N ASN A 31 -1.92 22.62 3.04
CA ASN A 31 -2.86 22.41 4.14
C ASN A 31 -2.57 21.13 4.95
N THR A 32 -1.75 20.20 4.45
CA THR A 32 -1.35 19.01 5.20
C THR A 32 -0.29 19.35 6.25
N SER A 33 -0.54 18.97 7.51
CA SER A 33 0.43 19.23 8.59
C SER A 33 1.74 18.45 8.38
N ALA A 34 2.87 19.10 8.71
CA ALA A 34 4.18 18.46 8.71
C ALA A 34 4.21 17.20 9.60
N GLU A 35 3.49 17.24 10.72
CA GLU A 35 3.34 16.10 11.64
C GLU A 35 2.68 14.88 10.96
N ASN A 36 1.62 15.10 10.17
CA ASN A 36 0.95 14.02 9.43
C ASN A 36 1.88 13.42 8.36
N LEU A 37 2.64 14.25 7.66
CA LEU A 37 3.63 13.81 6.66
C LEU A 37 4.74 12.98 7.30
N THR A 38 5.28 13.44 8.43
CA THR A 38 6.29 12.70 9.21
C THR A 38 5.72 11.38 9.72
N ALA A 39 4.50 11.37 10.27
CA ALA A 39 3.87 10.16 10.78
C ALA A 39 3.64 9.11 9.68
N ASN A 40 3.16 9.52 8.50
CA ASN A 40 2.99 8.63 7.34
C ASN A 40 4.35 8.09 6.85
N THR A 41 5.37 8.95 6.76
CA THR A 41 6.72 8.55 6.30
C THR A 41 7.37 7.55 7.26
N MET A 42 7.23 7.78 8.57
CA MET A 42 7.70 6.83 9.59
C MET A 42 6.96 5.51 9.49
N ALA A 43 5.64 5.53 9.38
CA ALA A 43 4.84 4.31 9.24
C ALA A 43 5.19 3.50 7.99
N ILE A 44 5.48 4.16 6.86
CA ILE A 44 5.97 3.48 5.64
C ILE A 44 7.31 2.80 5.94
N SER A 45 8.23 3.53 6.56
CA SER A 45 9.58 3.03 6.86
C SER A 45 9.53 1.82 7.81
N THR A 46 8.76 1.90 8.89
CA THR A 46 8.62 0.80 9.85
C THR A 46 7.88 -0.39 9.28
N ALA A 47 6.84 -0.17 8.45
CA ALA A 47 6.15 -1.24 7.74
C ALA A 47 7.09 -2.01 6.83
N LYS A 48 7.94 -1.32 6.03
CA LYS A 48 8.94 -1.97 5.18
C LYS A 48 9.93 -2.82 5.97
N ILE A 49 10.43 -2.31 7.10
CA ILE A 49 11.34 -3.06 7.99
C ILE A 49 10.65 -4.31 8.57
N LYS A 50 9.38 -4.20 8.98
CA LYS A 50 8.62 -5.36 9.48
C LYS A 50 8.38 -6.37 8.37
N LEU A 51 7.99 -5.93 7.17
CA LEU A 51 7.80 -6.81 6.02
C LEU A 51 9.06 -7.61 5.70
N SER A 52 10.25 -6.98 5.73
CA SER A 52 11.51 -7.71 5.49
C SER A 52 11.80 -8.76 6.58
N ARG A 53 11.37 -8.51 7.82
CA ARG A 53 11.54 -9.43 8.95
C ARG A 53 10.55 -10.59 8.99
N ILE A 54 9.46 -10.57 8.21
CA ILE A 54 8.50 -11.68 8.14
C ILE A 54 9.17 -13.02 7.75
N VAL A 55 10.28 -12.96 7.01
CA VAL A 55 11.07 -14.15 6.65
C VAL A 55 11.59 -14.87 7.90
N GLU A 56 12.01 -14.10 8.90
CA GLU A 56 12.65 -14.60 10.13
C GLU A 56 11.63 -14.78 11.27
N ASP A 57 10.66 -13.87 11.36
CA ASP A 57 9.60 -13.86 12.36
C ASP A 57 8.25 -13.59 11.68
N PRO A 58 7.47 -14.64 11.37
CA PRO A 58 6.20 -14.55 10.67
C PRO A 58 5.07 -13.82 11.42
N GLU A 59 5.24 -13.53 12.72
CA GLU A 59 4.19 -12.91 13.56
C GLU A 59 4.39 -11.39 13.76
N GLN A 60 5.01 -10.71 12.78
CA GLN A 60 5.13 -9.26 12.82
C GLN A 60 3.78 -8.59 13.04
N LYS A 61 3.68 -7.81 14.12
CA LYS A 61 2.49 -7.02 14.43
C LYS A 61 2.62 -5.63 13.82
N PHE A 62 1.65 -5.29 12.99
CA PHE A 62 1.52 -3.96 12.39
C PHE A 62 0.58 -3.10 13.22
N THR A 63 0.94 -1.84 13.40
CA THR A 63 0.08 -0.80 13.97
C THR A 63 -0.99 -0.39 12.96
N LEU A 64 -2.07 0.23 13.42
CA LEU A 64 -3.11 0.76 12.53
C LEU A 64 -2.57 1.76 11.52
N MET A 65 -1.55 2.54 11.89
CA MET A 65 -0.90 3.50 10.99
C MET A 65 -0.11 2.78 9.89
N GLU A 66 0.59 1.70 10.22
CA GLU A 66 1.30 0.87 9.23
C GLU A 66 0.31 0.16 8.30
N LEU A 67 -0.78 -0.39 8.85
CA LEU A 67 -1.86 -0.97 8.05
C LEU A 67 -2.49 0.08 7.12
N LYS A 68 -2.67 1.31 7.58
CA LYS A 68 -3.20 2.44 6.79
C LYS A 68 -2.32 2.74 5.58
N VAL A 69 -1.01 2.93 5.77
CA VAL A 69 -0.12 3.25 4.65
C VAL A 69 0.05 2.08 3.68
N MET A 70 0.02 0.84 4.16
CA MET A 70 0.00 -0.35 3.28
C MET A 70 -1.30 -0.43 2.47
N TYR A 71 -2.44 -0.14 3.09
CA TYR A 71 -3.73 -0.09 2.42
C TYR A 71 -3.77 0.97 1.33
N TRP A 72 -3.29 2.19 1.63
CA TRP A 72 -3.20 3.28 0.65
C TRP A 72 -2.27 2.93 -0.51
N ALA A 73 -1.08 2.40 -0.22
CA ALA A 73 -0.13 1.98 -1.24
C ALA A 73 -0.75 0.98 -2.23
N LEU A 74 -1.49 0.00 -1.72
CA LEU A 74 -2.17 -0.99 -2.56
C LEU A 74 -3.36 -0.42 -3.33
N ARG A 75 -4.08 0.55 -2.77
CA ARG A 75 -5.17 1.24 -3.48
C ARG A 75 -4.62 2.00 -4.69
N GLU A 76 -3.54 2.74 -4.50
CA GLU A 76 -2.87 3.47 -5.59
C GLU A 76 -2.31 2.50 -6.64
N LEU A 77 -1.62 1.44 -6.23
CA LEU A 77 -1.11 0.43 -7.16
C LEU A 77 -2.25 -0.24 -7.94
N SER A 78 -3.35 -0.59 -7.27
CA SER A 78 -4.52 -1.19 -7.92
C SER A 78 -5.17 -0.24 -8.92
N ALA A 79 -5.26 1.05 -8.61
CA ALA A 79 -5.80 2.06 -9.52
C ALA A 79 -4.90 2.20 -10.76
N ASN A 80 -3.59 2.40 -10.56
CA ASN A 80 -2.62 2.52 -11.65
C ASN A 80 -2.56 1.28 -12.53
N THR A 81 -2.67 0.09 -11.93
CA THR A 81 -2.69 -1.19 -12.64
C THR A 81 -3.95 -1.33 -13.50
N ARG A 82 -5.10 -0.87 -13.00
CA ARG A 82 -6.34 -0.86 -13.78
C ARG A 82 -6.26 0.12 -14.94
N ASP A 83 -5.77 1.33 -14.71
CA ASP A 83 -5.58 2.34 -15.75
C ASP A 83 -4.64 1.82 -16.86
N PHE A 84 -3.59 1.08 -16.49
CA PHE A 84 -2.73 0.38 -17.44
C PHE A 84 -3.51 -0.71 -18.21
N LEU A 85 -4.24 -1.60 -17.53
CA LEU A 85 -5.00 -2.67 -18.18
C LEU A 85 -6.08 -2.17 -19.14
N ASP A 86 -6.67 -1.00 -18.84
CA ASP A 86 -7.69 -0.35 -19.67
C ASP A 86 -7.09 0.33 -20.91
N SER A 87 -5.83 0.74 -20.86
CA SER A 87 -5.14 1.44 -21.96
C SER A 87 -4.18 0.56 -22.78
N ALA A 88 -3.68 -0.54 -22.21
CA ALA A 88 -2.72 -1.43 -22.84
C ALA A 88 -3.35 -2.31 -23.93
N SER A 89 -2.58 -2.61 -24.97
CA SER A 89 -2.97 -3.59 -26.00
C SER A 89 -3.18 -4.98 -25.38
N LEU A 90 -4.06 -5.78 -25.98
CA LEU A 90 -4.21 -7.20 -25.60
C LEU A 90 -2.94 -8.03 -25.84
N SER A 91 -2.07 -7.57 -26.74
CA SER A 91 -0.78 -8.19 -27.04
C SER A 91 0.37 -7.66 -26.18
N ASP A 92 0.10 -6.76 -25.24
CA ASP A 92 1.12 -6.19 -24.38
C ASP A 92 1.72 -7.30 -23.49
N PRO A 93 3.05 -7.49 -23.48
CA PRO A 93 3.70 -8.56 -22.73
C PRO A 93 3.49 -8.45 -21.22
N ASP A 94 3.27 -7.24 -20.70
CA ASP A 94 3.13 -6.98 -19.26
C ASP A 94 1.67 -7.14 -18.77
N ARG A 95 0.72 -7.34 -19.69
CA ARG A 95 -0.70 -7.45 -19.36
C ARG A 95 -1.01 -8.60 -18.39
N ASN A 96 -0.35 -9.74 -18.54
CA ASN A 96 -0.54 -10.89 -17.63
C ASN A 96 -0.03 -10.57 -16.22
N THR A 97 1.12 -9.91 -16.12
CA THR A 97 1.69 -9.45 -14.85
C THR A 97 0.75 -8.46 -14.19
N ALA A 98 0.22 -7.48 -14.94
CA ALA A 98 -0.74 -6.51 -14.44
C ALA A 98 -2.02 -7.17 -13.89
N PHE A 99 -2.56 -8.19 -14.55
CA PHE A 99 -3.70 -8.94 -14.04
C PHE A 99 -3.43 -9.63 -12.71
N GLU A 100 -2.28 -10.30 -12.56
CA GLU A 100 -1.92 -10.94 -11.30
C GLU A 100 -1.64 -9.92 -10.19
N THR A 101 -1.07 -8.76 -10.53
CA THR A 101 -0.90 -7.63 -9.60
C THR A 101 -2.26 -7.10 -9.13
N GLU A 102 -3.22 -6.86 -10.03
CA GLU A 102 -4.56 -6.39 -9.66
C GLU A 102 -5.27 -7.41 -8.75
N LYS A 103 -5.21 -8.70 -9.09
CA LYS A 103 -5.79 -9.77 -8.28
C LYS A 103 -5.17 -9.84 -6.89
N THR A 104 -3.84 -9.69 -6.79
CA THR A 104 -3.12 -9.71 -5.51
C THR A 104 -3.46 -8.47 -4.68
N CYS A 105 -3.52 -7.29 -5.29
CA CYS A 105 -3.98 -6.07 -4.63
C CYS A 105 -5.39 -6.23 -4.08
N ASN A 106 -6.34 -6.75 -4.88
CA ASN A 106 -7.71 -6.98 -4.44
C ASN A 106 -7.80 -7.96 -3.25
N HIS A 107 -6.98 -9.02 -3.27
CA HIS A 107 -6.90 -9.95 -2.15
C HIS A 107 -6.40 -9.25 -0.87
N LEU A 108 -5.29 -8.52 -0.97
CA LEU A 108 -4.68 -7.81 0.16
C LEU A 108 -5.57 -6.68 0.69
N LEU A 109 -6.25 -5.93 -0.17
CA LEU A 109 -7.18 -4.88 0.22
C LEU A 109 -8.36 -5.41 1.04
N ARG A 110 -8.89 -6.58 0.67
CA ARG A 110 -9.91 -7.27 1.49
C ARG A 110 -9.35 -7.70 2.83
N PHE A 111 -8.16 -8.30 2.83
CA PHE A 111 -7.49 -8.70 4.07
C PHE A 111 -7.28 -7.51 5.02
N PHE A 112 -6.81 -6.37 4.53
CA PHE A 112 -6.60 -5.18 5.35
C PHE A 112 -7.90 -4.56 5.85
N ARG A 113 -8.97 -4.57 5.03
CA ARG A 113 -10.31 -4.17 5.47
C ARG A 113 -10.76 -4.99 6.68
N ASP A 114 -10.59 -6.31 6.64
CA ASP A 114 -10.92 -7.19 7.78
C ASP A 114 -10.08 -6.85 9.03
N GLN A 115 -8.82 -6.40 8.87
CA GLN A 115 -7.99 -5.98 10.02
C GLN A 115 -8.51 -4.70 10.66
N PHE A 116 -8.94 -3.72 9.85
CA PHE A 116 -9.54 -2.49 10.36
C PHE A 116 -10.85 -2.77 11.09
N GLU A 117 -11.73 -3.59 10.50
CA GLU A 117 -13.00 -3.99 11.11
C GLU A 117 -12.80 -4.69 12.46
N LYS A 118 -11.83 -5.61 12.54
CA LYS A 118 -11.46 -6.28 13.80
C LYS A 118 -10.92 -5.33 14.87
N ALA A 119 -10.30 -4.24 14.45
CA ALA A 119 -9.83 -3.19 15.34
C ALA A 119 -10.93 -2.16 15.69
N GLY A 120 -12.16 -2.34 15.18
CA GLY A 120 -13.29 -1.44 15.43
C GLY A 120 -13.18 -0.09 14.70
N VAL A 121 -12.39 -0.02 13.62
CA VAL A 121 -12.20 1.20 12.83
C VAL A 121 -12.57 0.96 11.37
N SER A 122 -13.03 2.01 10.69
CA SER A 122 -13.29 1.94 9.25
C SER A 122 -11.98 2.01 8.46
N PRO A 123 -11.90 1.39 7.28
CA PRO A 123 -10.80 1.61 6.36
C PRO A 123 -10.63 3.10 6.04
N PRO A 124 -9.39 3.57 5.85
CA PRO A 124 -9.12 4.98 5.59
C PRO A 124 -9.50 5.35 4.14
N ASP A 125 -10.44 6.26 3.98
CA ASP A 125 -10.99 6.65 2.66
C ASP A 125 -10.10 7.64 1.87
N GLU A 126 -9.40 8.55 2.57
CA GLU A 126 -8.56 9.60 1.96
C GLU A 126 -7.07 9.27 2.07
N LEU A 127 -6.29 9.46 0.98
CA LEU A 127 -4.86 9.14 0.94
C LEU A 127 -3.98 10.13 1.75
N LEU A 128 -4.45 11.36 1.90
CA LEU A 128 -3.82 12.44 2.66
C LEU A 128 -4.96 13.34 3.19
N PRO A 129 -5.03 13.63 4.51
CA PRO A 129 -5.95 14.66 4.98
C PRO A 129 -5.53 15.99 4.36
N HIS A 130 -6.51 16.62 3.69
CA HIS A 130 -6.38 17.97 3.14
C HIS A 130 -6.10 18.98 4.24
#